data_AF-R6YEZ6-F1
#
_entry.id   AF-R6YEZ6-F1
#
_cell.length_a   1.000
_cell.length_b   1.000
_cell.length_c   1.000
_cell.angle_alpha   90.00
_cell.angle_beta   90.00
_cell.angle_gamma   90.00
#
_symmetry.space_group_name_H-M   'P 1'
#
loop_
_entity.id
_entity.type
_entity.pdbx_description
1 polymer ?
#
loop_
_entity_poly.entity_id
_entity_poly.type
_entity_poly.pdbx_seq_one_letter_code
_entity_poly.pdbx_strand_id
1 'polypeptide(L)' 'MPLRKSHLNPVLQKCYEEFLGEPGSHKAHEILHTSYVKRGY' A
#
# COMPACT_ATOMS: atom_id res chain seq x y z
N MET A 1 -18.44 -10.00 -12.25
CA MET A 1 -17.00 -10.27 -12.47
C MET A 1 -16.34 -10.45 -11.09
N PRO A 2 -16.14 -11.68 -10.59
CA PRO A 2 -15.85 -11.87 -9.18
C PRO A 2 -14.33 -11.81 -8.91
N LEU A 3 -13.85 -10.58 -8.74
CA LEU A 3 -12.71 -10.20 -7.90
C LEU A 3 -12.79 -8.68 -7.78
N ARG A 4 -13.51 -8.21 -6.76
CA ARG A 4 -13.83 -6.79 -6.54
C ARG A 4 -13.13 -6.20 -5.31
N LYS A 5 -12.36 -7.04 -4.61
CA LYS A 5 -11.67 -6.69 -3.36
C LYS A 5 -10.17 -6.64 -3.64
N SER A 6 -9.55 -5.49 -3.39
CA SER A 6 -8.12 -5.24 -3.64
C SER A 6 -7.19 -6.19 -2.88
N HIS A 7 -7.56 -6.61 -1.66
CA HIS A 7 -6.80 -7.57 -0.86
C HIS A 7 -6.88 -9.03 -1.36
N LEU A 8 -7.80 -9.33 -2.28
CA LEU A 8 -7.88 -10.65 -2.93
C LEU A 8 -7.16 -10.67 -4.28
N ASN A 9 -6.58 -9.54 -4.72
CA ASN A 9 -5.85 -9.49 -5.97
C ASN A 9 -4.52 -10.26 -5.83
N PRO A 10 -4.30 -11.36 -6.57
CA PRO A 10 -3.10 -12.19 -6.43
C PRO A 10 -1.82 -11.44 -6.77
N VAL A 11 -1.89 -10.44 -7.65
CA VAL A 11 -0.73 -9.58 -7.98
C VAL A 11 -0.35 -8.73 -6.76
N LEU A 12 -1.37 -8.20 -6.07
CA LEU A 12 -1.18 -7.33 -4.92
C LEU A 12 -0.62 -8.14 -3.74
N GLN A 13 -1.12 -9.36 -3.51
CA GLN A 13 -0.57 -10.28 -2.50
C GLN A 13 0.92 -10.58 -2.74
N LYS A 14 1.31 -10.94 -3.97
CA LYS A 14 2.72 -11.17 -4.32
C LYS A 14 3.60 -9.93 -4.13
N CYS A 15 3.12 -8.74 -4.53
CA CYS A 15 3.87 -7.50 -4.32
C CYS A 15 4.12 -7.21 -2.83
N TYR A 16 3.15 -7.52 -1.96
CA TYR A 16 3.34 -7.39 -0.51
C TYR A 16 4.29 -8.47 0.02
N GLU A 17 4.14 -9.74 -0.35
CA GLU A 17 5.02 -10.82 0.11
C GLU A 17 6.48 -10.65 -0.34
N GLU A 18 6.73 -10.26 -1.59
CA GLU A 18 8.07 -10.21 -2.17
C GLU A 18 8.80 -8.88 -1.93
N PHE A 19 8.06 -7.76 -1.83
CA PHE A 19 8.66 -6.42 -1.88
C PHE A 19 8.28 -5.51 -0.72
N LEU A 20 6.97 -5.31 -0.49
CA LEU A 20 6.48 -4.32 0.49
C LEU A 20 6.42 -4.86 1.93
N GLY A 21 6.46 -6.18 2.11
CA GLY A 21 6.27 -6.84 3.40
C GLY A 21 4.82 -6.71 3.89
N GLU A 22 4.66 -6.25 5.13
CA GLU A 22 3.35 -6.06 5.73
C GLU A 22 2.73 -4.68 5.39
N PRO A 23 1.40 -4.57 5.32
CA PRO A 23 0.71 -3.28 5.24
C PRO A 23 1.13 -2.37 6.40
N GLY A 24 1.68 -1.20 6.10
CA GLY A 24 2.18 -0.26 7.11
C GLY A 24 3.60 -0.53 7.60
N SER A 25 4.34 -1.43 6.96
CA SER A 25 5.79 -1.57 7.17
C SER A 25 6.52 -0.26 6.83
N HIS A 26 7.75 -0.10 7.34
CA HIS A 26 8.59 1.07 7.04
C HIS A 26 8.75 1.29 5.52
N LYS A 27 9.00 0.21 4.76
CA LYS A 27 9.13 0.25 3.30
C LYS A 27 7.82 0.68 2.62
N ALA A 28 6.68 0.17 3.08
CA ALA A 28 5.39 0.59 2.56
C ALA A 28 5.12 2.06 2.88
N HIS A 29 5.48 2.53 4.08
CA HIS A 29 5.34 3.94 4.46
C HIS A 29 6.22 4.87 3.63
N GLU A 30 7.46 4.49 3.36
CA GLU A 30 8.38 5.29 2.53
C GLU A 30 7.95 5.37 1.06
N ILE A 31 7.39 4.29 0.50
CA ILE A 31 7.09 4.21 -0.94
C ILE A 31 5.63 4.59 -1.25
N LEU A 32 4.68 4.23 -0.39
CA LEU A 32 3.24 4.35 -0.66
C LEU A 32 2.55 5.46 0.16
N HIS A 33 3.19 6.00 1.20
CA HIS A 33 2.61 7.08 1.99
C HIS A 33 3.29 8.42 1.68
N THR A 34 2.52 9.50 1.85
CA THR A 34 3.00 10.87 1.73
C THR A 34 2.43 11.71 2.86
N SER A 35 3.13 12.76 3.24
CA SER A 35 2.72 13.67 4.31
C SER A 35 1.94 14.85 3.75
N TYR A 36 0.86 15.24 4.43
CA TYR A 36 0.14 16.47 4.13
C TYR A 36 0.66 17.61 5.00
N VAL A 37 0.87 18.78 4.40
CA VAL A 37 1.20 20.02 5.12
C VAL A 37 -0.05 20.88 5.26
N LYS A 38 -0.27 21.42 6.47
CA LYS A 38 -1.39 22.32 6.75
C LYS A 38 -1.28 23.53 5.84
N ARG A 39 -2.28 23.77 5.00
CA ARG A 39 -2.31 24.91 4.08
C ARG A 39 -2.27 26.19 4.91
N GLY A 40 -1.16 26.92 4.82
CA GLY A 40 -0.90 28.13 5.62
C GLY A 40 -2.01 29.17 5.40
N TYR A 41 -2.49 29.71 6.51
CA TYR A 41 -3.39 30.86 6.59
C TYR A 41 -2.69 31.95 7.37
#